data_AF-A0A6B3I3E3-F1
#
_entry.id   AF-A0A6B3I3E3-F1
#
_cell.length_a   1.000
_cell.length_b   1.000
_cell.length_c   1.000
_cell.angle_alpha   90.00
_cell.angle_beta   90.00
_cell.angle_gamma   90.00
#
_symmetry.space_group_name_H-M   'P 1'
#
loop_
_entity.id
_entity.type
_entity.pdbx_description
1 polymer ?
#
loop_
_entity_poly.entity_id
_entity_poly.type
_entity_poly.pdbx_seq_one_letter_code
_entity_poly.pdbx_strand_id
1 'polypeptide(L)'
;MNTSQRVVRRNRVLSGLLTWLVHLSLLLLAYSVWRENAPDTLTDSWPWKLQLLDVQSATTAAVGSLGASLARAQYARAVRPALGYFGQVKEGMAPDDRLAWVCSVLNAAQDVAVVEQLGYRVVLTGNEGAADDEAGWVRRDEAQRVIEERGPVDRADFALHFIGVGRPLP
;
A
#
# COMPACT_ATOMS: atom_id res chain seq x y z
N MET A 1 21.10 12.11 -6.03
CA MET A 1 19.80 12.37 -5.37
C MET A 1 19.29 11.05 -4.83
N ASN A 2 19.43 10.81 -3.52
CA ASN A 2 18.95 9.62 -2.83
C ASN A 2 17.47 9.82 -2.48
N THR A 3 16.58 9.47 -3.40
CA THR A 3 15.16 9.29 -3.08
C THR A 3 14.89 7.80 -2.90
N SER A 4 15.43 7.22 -1.82
CA SER A 4 14.87 5.97 -1.29
C SER A 4 13.39 6.25 -1.04
N GLN A 5 12.51 5.43 -1.60
CA GLN A 5 11.08 5.53 -1.36
C GLN A 5 10.86 5.37 0.14
N ARG A 6 10.71 6.50 0.84
CA ARG A 6 10.44 6.52 2.27
C ARG A 6 9.16 5.71 2.45
N VAL A 7 9.25 4.55 3.09
CA VAL A 7 8.08 3.77 3.50
C VAL A 7 7.27 4.70 4.40
N VAL A 8 6.28 5.38 3.83
CA VAL A 8 5.44 6.32 4.56
C VAL A 8 4.52 5.48 5.43
N ARG A 9 5.03 5.11 6.61
CA ARG A 9 4.20 4.53 7.65
C ARG A 9 3.05 5.50 7.90
N ARG A 10 1.83 4.97 7.89
CA ARG A 10 0.60 5.75 8.04
C ARG A 10 0.69 6.61 9.31
N ASN A 11 0.90 7.91 9.15
CA ASN A 11 0.84 8.84 10.28
C ASN A 11 -0.63 8.96 10.71
N ARG A 12 -0.97 8.27 11.80
CA ARG A 12 -2.33 8.21 12.34
C ARG A 12 -2.84 9.60 12.76
N VAL A 13 -1.96 10.50 13.20
CA VAL A 13 -2.34 11.85 13.63
C VAL A 13 -2.84 12.68 12.44
N LEU A 14 -2.06 12.73 11.36
CA LEU A 14 -2.43 13.49 10.16
C LEU A 14 -3.63 12.88 9.44
N SER A 15 -3.73 11.55 9.39
CA SER A 15 -4.90 10.86 8.83
C SER A 15 -6.15 11.10 9.67
N GLY A 16 -6.04 11.07 11.00
CA GLY A 16 -7.16 11.28 11.91
C GLY A 16 -7.65 12.73 11.90
N LEU A 17 -6.73 13.70 11.83
CA LEU A 17 -7.06 15.13 11.77
C LEU A 17 -7.95 15.46 10.57
N LEU A 18 -7.60 14.97 9.38
CA LEU A 18 -8.38 15.26 8.16
C LEU A 18 -9.79 14.67 8.24
N THR A 19 -9.90 13.42 8.71
CA THR A 19 -11.20 12.77 8.92
C THR A 19 -12.03 13.53 9.96
N TRP A 20 -11.40 13.97 11.05
CA TRP A 20 -12.05 14.75 12.09
C TRP A 20 -12.56 16.10 11.58
N LEU A 21 -11.76 16.81 10.77
CA LEU A 21 -12.18 18.06 10.12
C LEU A 21 -13.38 17.86 9.19
N VAL A 22 -13.43 16.76 8.43
CA VAL A 22 -14.60 16.41 7.61
C VAL A 22 -15.83 16.24 8.50
N HIS A 23 -15.75 15.42 9.55
CA HIS A 23 -16.88 15.22 10.45
C HIS A 23 -17.32 16.51 11.14
N LEU A 24 -16.39 17.32 11.63
CA LEU A 24 -16.69 18.61 12.25
C LEU A 24 -17.38 19.55 11.26
N SER A 25 -16.89 19.65 10.03
CA SER A 25 -17.49 20.52 9.01
C SER A 25 -18.90 20.08 8.60
N LEU A 26 -19.15 18.77 8.53
CA LEU A 26 -20.49 18.23 8.27
C LEU A 26 -21.44 18.48 9.45
N LEU A 27 -20.97 18.35 10.69
CA LEU A 27 -21.75 18.67 11.88
C LEU A 27 -22.10 20.16 11.93
N LEU A 28 -21.14 21.05 11.64
CA LEU A 28 -21.38 22.49 11.57
C LEU A 28 -22.36 22.86 10.46
N LEU A 29 -22.27 22.21 9.30
CA LEU A 29 -23.23 22.40 8.21
C LEU A 29 -24.64 21.94 8.61
N ALA A 30 -24.77 20.74 9.18
CA ALA A 30 -26.05 20.22 9.66
C ALA A 30 -26.67 21.13 10.74
N TYR A 31 -25.84 21.61 11.67
CA TYR A 31 -26.24 22.58 12.68
C TYR A 31 -26.75 23.89 12.06
N SER A 32 -26.00 24.45 11.10
CA SER A 32 -26.31 25.74 10.48
C SER A 32 -27.59 25.66 9.66
N VAL A 33 -27.75 24.59 8.87
CA VAL A 33 -28.97 24.32 8.10
C VAL A 33 -30.16 24.12 9.01
N TRP A 34 -30.04 23.29 10.05
CA TRP A 34 -31.13 23.07 10.99
C TRP A 34 -31.55 24.38 11.67
N ARG A 35 -30.58 25.18 12.13
CA ARG A 35 -30.84 26.45 12.82
C ARG A 35 -31.52 27.48 11.91
N GLU A 36 -31.11 27.60 10.65
CA GLU A 36 -31.78 28.51 9.69
C GLU A 36 -33.21 28.08 9.36
N ASN A 37 -33.54 26.80 9.51
CA ASN A 37 -34.87 26.27 9.27
C ASN A 37 -35.70 26.09 10.56
N ALA A 38 -35.13 26.40 11.73
CA ALA A 38 -35.79 26.22 13.01
C ALA A 38 -36.69 27.43 13.36
N PRO A 39 -37.84 27.22 14.00
CA PRO A 39 -38.67 28.30 14.54
C PRO A 39 -37.92 29.18 15.53
N ASP A 40 -38.18 30.50 15.50
CA ASP A 40 -37.53 31.49 16.36
C ASP A 40 -37.66 31.18 17.86
N THR A 41 -38.77 30.52 18.25
CA THR A 41 -39.03 30.10 19.63
C THR A 41 -38.01 29.10 20.18
N LEU A 42 -37.33 28.35 19.30
CA LEU A 42 -36.32 27.36 19.67
C LEU A 42 -34.90 27.93 19.59
N THR A 43 -34.64 28.87 18.68
CA THR A 43 -33.32 29.49 18.48
C THR A 43 -32.97 30.53 19.53
N ASP A 44 -33.96 31.07 20.27
CA ASP A 44 -33.72 31.99 21.39
C ASP A 44 -33.16 31.30 22.66
N SER A 45 -33.26 29.97 22.72
CA SER A 45 -32.79 29.17 23.86
C SER A 45 -31.39 28.60 23.63
N TRP A 46 -30.61 28.43 24.69
CA TRP A 46 -29.35 27.69 24.63
C TRP A 46 -29.65 26.21 24.36
N PRO A 47 -28.94 25.51 23.45
CA PRO A 47 -27.70 25.88 22.76
C PRO A 47 -27.88 26.48 21.35
N TRP A 48 -29.11 26.63 20.85
CA TRP A 48 -29.41 27.05 19.47
C TRP A 48 -29.27 28.55 19.20
N LYS A 49 -29.12 29.33 20.27
CA LYS A 49 -28.76 30.75 20.23
C LYS A 49 -27.37 31.02 19.64
N LEU A 50 -26.46 30.04 19.69
CA LEU A 50 -25.07 30.20 19.27
C LEU A 50 -24.93 30.11 17.74
N GLN A 51 -24.72 31.23 17.06
CA GLN A 51 -24.35 31.21 15.66
C GLN A 51 -22.85 30.89 15.51
N LEU A 52 -22.53 29.61 15.35
CA LEU A 52 -21.15 29.15 15.18
C LEU A 52 -20.58 29.58 13.82
N LEU A 53 -21.32 29.28 12.74
CA LEU A 53 -20.99 29.66 11.36
C LEU A 53 -22.31 30.00 10.64
N ASP A 54 -22.23 30.85 9.60
CA ASP A 54 -23.32 31.02 8.62
C ASP A 54 -23.30 29.86 7.61
N VAL A 55 -24.43 29.59 6.95
CA VAL A 55 -24.54 28.46 6.01
C VAL A 55 -23.53 28.56 4.86
N GLN A 56 -23.17 29.76 4.41
CA GLN A 56 -22.18 29.93 3.35
C GLN A 56 -20.78 29.50 3.80
N SER A 57 -20.33 29.93 4.99
CA SER A 57 -19.04 29.47 5.54
C SER A 57 -19.05 27.98 5.87
N ALA A 58 -20.16 27.45 6.40
CA ALA A 58 -20.28 26.03 6.73
C ALA A 58 -20.23 25.14 5.49
N THR A 59 -20.89 25.58 4.41
CA THR A 59 -20.85 24.93 3.10
C THR A 59 -19.43 24.95 2.55
N THR A 60 -18.75 26.09 2.62
CA THR A 60 -17.36 26.23 2.14
C THR A 60 -16.42 25.29 2.93
N ALA A 61 -16.56 25.24 4.25
CA ALA A 61 -15.76 24.36 5.09
C ALA A 61 -16.00 22.87 4.80
N ALA A 62 -17.27 22.47 4.59
CA ALA A 62 -17.63 21.09 4.27
C ALA A 62 -17.12 20.67 2.87
N VAL A 63 -17.33 21.51 1.86
CA VAL A 63 -16.85 21.24 0.50
C VAL A 63 -15.32 21.18 0.47
N GLY A 64 -14.64 22.13 1.15
CA GLY A 64 -13.18 22.16 1.22
C GLY A 64 -12.59 20.94 1.92
N SER A 65 -13.15 20.54 3.07
CA SER A 65 -12.66 19.37 3.83
C SER A 65 -12.91 18.06 3.06
N LEU A 66 -14.08 17.90 2.44
CA LEU A 66 -14.41 16.76 1.59
C LEU A 66 -13.49 16.69 0.36
N GLY A 67 -13.29 17.81 -0.33
CA GLY A 67 -12.39 17.90 -1.48
C GLY A 67 -10.95 17.51 -1.11
N ALA A 68 -10.43 18.04 0.00
CA ALA A 68 -9.12 17.68 0.51
C ALA A 68 -9.00 16.18 0.86
N SER A 69 -10.06 15.60 1.45
CA SER A 69 -10.14 14.17 1.76
C SER A 69 -10.09 13.30 0.51
N LEU A 70 -10.89 13.66 -0.51
CA LEU A 70 -10.92 12.96 -1.79
C LEU A 70 -9.57 13.07 -2.51
N ALA A 71 -8.97 14.26 -2.58
CA ALA A 71 -7.66 14.47 -3.19
C ALA A 71 -6.58 13.61 -2.50
N ARG A 72 -6.59 13.54 -1.17
CA ARG A 72 -5.68 12.69 -0.41
C ARG A 72 -5.92 11.20 -0.67
N ALA A 73 -7.17 10.77 -0.78
CA ALA A 73 -7.51 9.39 -1.09
C ALA A 73 -7.06 8.99 -2.50
N GLN A 74 -7.23 9.87 -3.49
CA GLN A 74 -6.73 9.67 -4.85
C GLN A 74 -5.20 9.59 -4.88
N TYR A 75 -4.51 10.53 -4.22
CA TYR A 75 -3.06 10.50 -4.10
C TYR A 75 -2.59 9.18 -3.45
N ALA A 76 -3.19 8.79 -2.33
CA ALA A 76 -2.85 7.55 -1.64
C ALA A 76 -3.05 6.30 -2.50
N ARG A 77 -4.06 6.29 -3.38
CA ARG A 77 -4.30 5.20 -4.33
C ARG A 77 -3.29 5.21 -5.48
N ALA A 78 -2.92 6.38 -5.98
CA ALA A 78 -1.94 6.53 -7.06
C ALA A 78 -0.53 6.10 -6.61
N VAL A 79 -0.12 6.46 -5.39
CA VAL A 79 1.21 6.12 -4.84
C VAL A 79 1.25 4.77 -4.13
N ARG A 80 0.15 4.00 -4.15
CA ARG A 80 0.12 2.70 -3.47
C ARG A 80 1.05 1.74 -4.22
N PRO A 81 2.08 1.17 -3.57
CA PRO A 81 2.87 0.12 -4.19
C PRO A 81 1.97 -1.07 -4.51
N ALA A 82 1.99 -1.51 -5.76
CA ALA A 82 1.24 -2.66 -6.26
C ALA A 82 2.24 -3.69 -6.76
N LEU A 83 2.99 -4.27 -5.84
CA LEU A 83 3.90 -5.37 -6.14
C LEU A 83 3.09 -6.66 -6.25
N GLY A 84 3.29 -7.37 -7.34
CA GLY A 84 2.68 -8.68 -7.60
C GLY A 84 3.73 -9.68 -8.05
N TYR A 85 3.32 -10.94 -8.12
CA TYR A 85 4.11 -11.98 -8.77
C TYR A 85 3.20 -12.82 -9.65
N PHE A 86 3.78 -13.40 -10.69
CA PHE A 86 3.09 -14.36 -11.54
C PHE A 86 4.05 -15.48 -11.95
N GLY A 87 3.52 -16.69 -12.05
CA GLY A 87 4.21 -17.87 -12.52
C GLY A 87 3.68 -18.26 -13.89
N GLN A 88 4.58 -18.56 -14.83
CA GLN A 88 4.21 -19.07 -16.15
C GLN A 88 5.20 -20.13 -16.60
N VAL A 89 4.72 -21.12 -17.35
CA VAL A 89 5.58 -22.11 -18.01
C VAL A 89 6.16 -21.48 -19.28
N LYS A 90 7.49 -21.55 -19.46
CA LYS A 90 8.19 -21.03 -20.63
C LYS A 90 9.13 -22.06 -21.24
N GLU A 91 9.15 -22.09 -22.57
CA GLU A 91 10.14 -22.80 -23.39
C GLU A 91 11.45 -22.00 -23.46
N GLY A 92 12.57 -22.69 -23.72
CA GLY A 92 13.89 -22.07 -23.92
C GLY A 92 14.53 -21.46 -22.66
N MET A 93 13.96 -21.71 -21.48
CA MET A 93 14.45 -21.19 -20.20
C MET A 93 15.17 -22.25 -19.36
N ALA A 94 15.05 -23.54 -19.71
CA ALA A 94 15.81 -24.65 -19.14
C ALA A 94 16.65 -25.33 -20.23
N PRO A 95 17.72 -26.07 -19.86
CA PRO A 95 18.52 -26.84 -20.82
C PRO A 95 17.69 -27.86 -21.60
N ASP A 96 18.22 -28.28 -22.75
CA ASP A 96 17.64 -29.34 -23.59
C ASP A 96 16.17 -29.08 -24.00
N ASP A 97 15.83 -27.82 -24.28
CA ASP A 97 14.49 -27.36 -24.65
C ASP A 97 13.38 -27.74 -23.66
N ARG A 98 13.75 -28.01 -22.40
CA ARG A 98 12.79 -28.34 -21.35
C ARG A 98 11.94 -27.12 -20.99
N LEU A 99 10.69 -27.39 -20.61
CA LEU A 99 9.79 -26.40 -20.05
C LEU A 99 10.23 -26.01 -18.64
N ALA A 100 10.30 -24.71 -18.36
CA ALA A 100 10.62 -24.18 -17.04
C ALA A 100 9.45 -23.40 -16.46
N TRP A 101 9.19 -23.57 -15.15
CA TRP A 101 8.30 -22.68 -14.43
C TRP A 101 9.04 -21.40 -14.05
N VAL A 102 8.65 -20.28 -14.64
CA VAL A 102 9.28 -18.98 -14.40
C VAL A 102 8.38 -18.14 -13.52
N CYS A 103 8.89 -17.76 -12.35
CA CYS A 103 8.26 -16.78 -11.47
C CYS A 103 8.84 -15.39 -11.77
N SER A 104 7.99 -14.39 -11.90
CA SER A 104 8.37 -12.99 -12.14
C SER A 104 7.67 -12.09 -11.14
N VAL A 105 8.42 -11.09 -10.64
CA VAL A 105 7.88 -10.02 -9.79
C VAL A 105 7.60 -8.83 -10.70
N LEU A 106 6.46 -8.18 -10.49
CA LEU A 106 6.01 -7.02 -11.26
C LEU A 106 5.63 -5.87 -10.34
N ASN A 107 5.80 -4.65 -10.82
CA ASN A 107 5.33 -3.44 -10.19
C ASN A 107 4.18 -2.83 -11.00
N ALA A 108 2.95 -3.05 -10.54
CA ALA A 108 1.75 -2.50 -11.15
C ALA A 108 1.44 -1.07 -10.66
N ALA A 109 2.31 -0.46 -9.85
CA ALA A 109 2.14 0.93 -9.42
C ALA A 109 2.50 1.91 -10.54
N GLN A 110 2.04 3.15 -10.43
CA GLN A 110 2.38 4.19 -11.39
C GLN A 110 3.84 4.67 -11.29
N ASP A 111 4.42 4.58 -10.09
CA ASP A 111 5.81 4.97 -9.83
C ASP A 111 6.79 3.82 -10.06
N VAL A 112 8.05 4.16 -10.33
CA VAL A 112 9.14 3.17 -10.51
C VAL A 112 9.50 2.53 -9.17
N ALA A 113 9.45 1.20 -9.11
CA ALA A 113 10.02 0.42 -8.02
C ALA A 113 11.42 -0.08 -8.40
N VAL A 114 12.37 0.03 -7.46
CA VAL A 114 13.73 -0.50 -7.61
C VAL A 114 14.02 -1.49 -6.49
N VAL A 115 14.82 -2.51 -6.79
CA VAL A 115 15.25 -3.47 -5.77
C VAL A 115 16.24 -2.80 -4.82
N GLU A 116 15.93 -2.74 -3.53
CA GLU A 116 16.85 -2.27 -2.48
C GLU A 116 17.59 -3.44 -1.83
N GLN A 117 16.85 -4.50 -1.52
CA GLN A 117 17.38 -5.73 -0.95
C GLN A 117 16.61 -6.92 -1.52
N LEU A 118 17.30 -8.05 -1.70
CA LEU A 118 16.71 -9.30 -2.15
C LEU A 118 17.10 -10.42 -1.18
N GLY A 119 16.09 -11.11 -0.67
CA GLY A 119 16.23 -12.34 0.10
C GLY A 119 15.49 -13.47 -0.58
N TYR A 120 15.89 -14.70 -0.27
CA TYR A 120 15.23 -15.91 -0.74
C TYR A 120 14.79 -16.72 0.45
N ARG A 121 13.63 -17.38 0.32
CA ARG A 121 13.12 -18.30 1.32
C ARG A 121 12.79 -19.61 0.62
N VAL A 122 13.41 -20.68 1.10
CA VAL A 122 13.20 -22.03 0.57
C VAL A 122 12.29 -22.78 1.53
N VAL A 123 11.12 -23.18 1.05
CA VAL A 123 10.18 -24.02 1.80
C VAL A 123 10.13 -25.38 1.12
N LEU A 124 10.56 -26.40 1.85
CA LEU A 124 10.55 -27.78 1.37
C LEU A 124 9.22 -28.44 1.73
N THR A 125 8.71 -29.28 0.83
CA THR A 125 7.49 -30.06 1.04
C THR A 125 7.60 -30.87 2.34
N GLY A 126 6.56 -30.80 3.19
CA GLY A 126 6.54 -31.47 4.50
C GLY A 126 7.11 -30.64 5.67
N ASN A 127 7.71 -29.47 5.41
CA ASN A 127 8.17 -28.51 6.44
C ASN A 127 7.32 -27.22 6.46
N GLU A 128 6.03 -27.34 6.18
CA GLU A 128 5.09 -26.22 6.00
C GLU A 128 4.78 -25.45 7.31
N GLY A 129 5.21 -25.98 8.46
CA GLY A 129 4.87 -25.44 9.79
C GLY A 129 5.65 -24.21 10.27
N ALA A 130 6.70 -23.77 9.56
CA ALA A 130 7.42 -22.56 9.93
C ALA A 130 6.72 -21.33 9.33
N ALA A 131 5.63 -20.86 9.92
CA ALA A 131 4.95 -19.65 9.46
C ALA A 131 5.75 -18.37 9.82
N ASP A 132 5.81 -17.44 8.86
CA ASP A 132 5.93 -15.98 9.03
C ASP A 132 7.07 -15.27 9.80
N ASP A 133 8.13 -15.94 10.25
CA ASP A 133 9.27 -15.20 10.82
C ASP A 133 10.19 -14.58 9.74
N GLU A 134 10.47 -13.27 9.85
CA GLU A 134 11.50 -12.57 9.05
C GLU A 134 12.87 -13.26 9.10
N ALA A 135 13.11 -14.08 10.12
CA ALA A 135 14.32 -14.89 10.31
C ALA A 135 14.55 -15.97 9.23
N GLY A 136 13.56 -16.28 8.39
CA GLY A 136 13.67 -17.33 7.35
C GLY A 136 14.22 -16.87 5.99
N TRP A 137 14.51 -15.59 5.82
CA TRP A 137 15.04 -15.06 4.55
C TRP A 137 16.57 -15.10 4.54
N VAL A 138 17.12 -15.79 3.55
CA VAL A 138 18.57 -15.99 3.37
C VAL A 138 19.05 -15.35 2.07
N ARG A 139 20.38 -15.27 1.91
CA ARG A 139 20.99 -14.83 0.65
C ARG A 139 20.86 -15.90 -0.43
N ARG A 140 20.99 -15.50 -1.70
CA ARG A 140 20.88 -16.40 -2.87
C ARG A 140 21.76 -17.64 -2.73
N ASP A 141 23.02 -17.46 -2.38
CA ASP A 141 24.00 -18.57 -2.35
C ASP A 141 23.66 -19.59 -1.26
N GLU A 142 23.11 -19.13 -0.14
CA GLU A 142 22.63 -20.00 0.93
C GLU A 142 21.34 -20.72 0.52
N ALA A 143 20.40 -20.03 -0.12
CA ALA A 143 19.19 -20.66 -0.66
C ALA A 143 19.52 -21.72 -1.72
N GLN A 144 20.47 -21.42 -2.62
CA GLN A 144 20.95 -22.37 -3.63
C GLN A 144 21.51 -23.62 -2.96
N ARG A 145 22.38 -23.46 -1.95
CA ARG A 145 22.94 -24.59 -1.21
C ARG A 145 21.86 -25.45 -0.55
N VAL A 146 20.86 -24.82 0.10
CA VAL A 146 19.75 -25.55 0.74
C VAL A 146 18.93 -26.36 -0.27
N ILE A 147 18.78 -25.85 -1.49
CA ILE A 147 18.11 -26.58 -2.57
C ILE A 147 19.00 -27.75 -3.05
N GLU A 148 20.27 -27.49 -3.35
CA GLU A 148 21.22 -28.51 -3.86
C GLU A 148 21.44 -29.67 -2.87
N GLU A 149 21.44 -29.39 -1.56
CA GLU A 149 21.51 -30.41 -0.50
C GLU A 149 20.36 -31.44 -0.57
N ARG A 150 19.27 -31.11 -1.27
CA ARG A 150 18.12 -32.01 -1.48
C ARG A 150 18.15 -32.75 -2.81
N GLY A 151 19.15 -32.51 -3.66
CA GLY A 151 19.35 -33.22 -4.92
C GLY A 151 19.20 -32.39 -6.21
N PRO A 152 18.32 -31.37 -6.32
CA PRO A 152 18.24 -30.55 -7.52
C PRO A 152 19.56 -29.87 -7.86
N VAL A 153 19.90 -29.80 -9.15
CA VAL A 153 21.16 -29.21 -9.62
C VAL A 153 20.93 -27.82 -10.21
N ASP A 154 21.70 -26.81 -9.78
CA ASP A 154 21.62 -25.45 -10.32
C ASP A 154 21.91 -25.45 -11.82
N ARG A 155 21.17 -24.59 -12.54
CA ARG A 155 21.15 -24.48 -14.01
C ARG A 155 20.65 -25.70 -14.77
N ALA A 156 20.36 -26.83 -14.12
CA ALA A 156 19.76 -28.00 -14.74
C ALA A 156 18.29 -28.19 -14.33
N ASP A 157 18.03 -28.23 -13.02
CA ASP A 157 16.68 -28.45 -12.46
C ASP A 157 16.04 -27.16 -11.96
N PHE A 158 16.86 -26.21 -11.51
CA PHE A 158 16.40 -24.91 -11.04
C PHE A 158 17.43 -23.82 -11.35
N ALA A 159 17.01 -22.56 -11.29
CA ALA A 159 17.92 -21.42 -11.34
C ALA A 159 17.38 -20.27 -10.48
N LEU A 160 18.20 -19.76 -9.57
CA LEU A 160 17.89 -18.55 -8.80
C LEU A 160 18.54 -17.33 -9.46
N HIS A 161 17.73 -16.53 -10.15
CA HIS A 161 18.22 -15.30 -10.78
C HIS A 161 18.53 -14.23 -9.75
N PHE A 162 19.74 -13.68 -9.80
CA PHE A 162 20.11 -12.51 -9.02
C PHE A 162 19.45 -11.26 -9.61
N ILE A 163 18.69 -10.55 -8.78
CA ILE A 163 18.13 -9.25 -9.11
C ILE A 163 18.91 -8.22 -8.29
N GLY A 164 19.82 -7.51 -8.96
CA GLY A 164 20.73 -6.59 -8.30
C GLY A 164 20.03 -5.36 -7.73
N VAL A 165 20.65 -4.78 -6.69
CA VAL A 165 20.21 -3.51 -6.10
C VAL A 165 20.20 -2.42 -7.16
N GLY A 166 19.16 -1.59 -7.15
CA GLY A 166 18.93 -0.52 -8.12
C GLY A 166 18.29 -0.98 -9.44
N ARG A 167 18.10 -2.29 -9.65
CA ARG A 167 17.41 -2.78 -10.84
C ARG A 167 15.92 -2.40 -10.77
N PRO A 168 15.35 -1.79 -11.83
CA PRO A 168 13.92 -1.50 -11.87
C PRO A 168 13.13 -2.80 -11.98
N LEU A 169 12.00 -2.85 -11.27
CA LEU A 169 11.00 -3.89 -11.45
C LEU A 169 10.06 -3.50 -12.60
N PRO A 170 9.80 -4.42 -13.55
CA PRO A 170 8.96 -4.16 -14.71
C PRO A 170 7.48 -4.01 -14.35
#